data_AF-A0AAP0ESI4-F1
#
_entry.id   AF-A0AAP0ESI4-F1
#
_cell.length_a   1.000
_cell.length_b   1.000
_cell.length_c   1.000
_cell.angle_alpha   90.00
_cell.angle_beta   90.00
_cell.angle_gamma   90.00
#
_symmetry.space_group_name_H-M   'P 1'
#
loop_
_entity.id
_entity.type
_entity.pdbx_description
1 polymer ?
#
loop_
_entity_poly.entity_id
_entity_poly.type
_entity_poly.pdbx_seq_one_letter_code
_entity_poly.pdbx_strand_id
1 'polypeptide(L)' 'MGEIIMPILKKKLPHKCNNLGMFSVPFVISDVSIQRAMCDLGISINVMSFSIFETLNACLLEEIGIVI' A
#
# COMPACT_ATOMS: atom_id res chain seq x y z
N MET A 1 42.94 38.41 6.24
CA MET A 1 42.59 37.23 5.44
C MET A 1 41.89 36.26 6.38
N GLY A 2 40.56 36.33 6.48
CA GLY A 2 39.78 35.53 7.42
C GLY A 2 38.95 34.51 6.65
N GLU A 3 39.30 33.23 6.76
CA GLU A 3 38.49 32.15 6.21
C GLU A 3 37.37 31.82 7.20
N ILE A 4 36.12 32.02 6.79
CA ILE A 4 34.97 31.52 7.52
C ILE A 4 34.85 30.03 7.21
N ILE A 5 35.47 29.20 8.05
CA ILE A 5 35.32 27.74 7.98
C ILE A 5 33.94 27.40 8.55
N MET A 6 32.93 27.39 7.67
CA MET A 6 31.61 26.87 7.99
C MET A 6 31.75 25.37 8.30
N PRO A 7 31.37 24.88 9.50
CA PRO A 7 31.42 23.46 9.79
C PRO A 7 30.40 22.79 8.88
N ILE A 8 30.88 22.06 7.87
CA ILE A 8 30.04 21.17 7.07
C ILE A 8 29.58 20.09 8.03
N LEU A 9 28.40 20.29 8.62
CA LEU A 9 27.68 19.28 9.34
C LEU A 9 27.40 18.16 8.34
N LYS A 10 28.31 17.18 8.29
CA LYS A 10 28.07 15.90 7.64
C LYS A 10 26.98 15.19 8.45
N LYS A 11 25.75 15.67 8.32
CA LYS A 11 24.56 14.87 8.60
C LYS A 11 24.72 13.67 7.68
N LYS A 12 25.23 12.55 8.22
CA LYS A 12 24.92 11.25 7.62
C LYS A 12 23.41 11.27 7.52
N LEU A 13 22.91 11.40 6.29
CA LEU A 13 21.49 11.32 6.03
C LEU A 13 21.02 10.04 6.71
N PRO A 14 19.94 10.08 7.50
CA PRO A 14 19.41 8.86 8.08
C PRO A 14 19.25 7.85 6.95
N HIS A 15 19.74 6.63 7.16
CA HIS A 15 19.58 5.56 6.19
C HIS A 15 18.10 5.56 5.81
N LYS A 16 17.82 5.77 4.52
CA LYS A 16 16.45 5.80 3.98
C LYS A 16 15.78 4.53 4.50
N CYS A 17 14.78 4.69 5.37
CA CYS A 17 14.07 3.54 5.91
C CYS A 17 13.43 2.85 4.68
N ASN A 18 13.85 1.62 4.42
CA ASN A 18 13.38 0.87 3.26
C ASN A 18 11.85 0.75 3.39
N ASN A 19 11.13 1.46 2.51
CA ASN A 19 9.68 1.44 2.30
C ASN A 19 8.78 2.22 3.27
N LEU A 20 9.06 3.50 3.53
CA LEU A 20 8.09 4.43 4.17
C LEU A 20 6.75 4.58 3.41
N GLY A 21 6.67 4.12 2.15
CA GLY A 21 5.45 4.20 1.34
C GLY A 21 4.50 3.02 1.51
N MET A 22 4.98 1.86 1.98
CA MET A 22 4.19 0.64 2.00
C MET A 22 3.73 0.27 3.41
N PHE A 23 2.42 0.18 3.60
CA PHE A 23 1.81 -0.29 4.84
C PHE A 23 0.70 -1.29 4.55
N SER A 24 0.33 -2.10 5.55
CA SER A 24 -0.84 -2.97 5.43
C SER A 24 -2.00 -2.42 6.25
N VAL A 25 -3.19 -2.39 5.67
CA VAL A 25 -4.44 -2.07 6.39
C VAL A 25 -5.45 -3.20 6.23
N PRO A 26 -6.27 -3.46 7.25
CA PRO A 26 -7.45 -4.27 7.05
C PRO A 26 -8.41 -3.54 6.09
N PHE A 27 -9.11 -4.30 5.26
CA PHE A 27 -10.09 -3.77 4.31
C PHE A 27 -11.21 -4.79 4.09
N VAL A 28 -12.41 -4.29 3.81
CA VAL A 28 -13.60 -5.12 3.57
C VAL A 28 -14.23 -4.68 2.25
N ILE A 29 -14.53 -5.63 1.38
CA ILE A 29 -15.31 -5.43 0.15
C ILE A 29 -16.51 -6.38 0.20
N SER A 30 -17.72 -5.84 0.11
CA SER A 30 -18.96 -6.60 0.34
C SER A 30 -18.86 -7.40 1.66
N ASP A 31 -18.94 -8.73 1.61
CA ASP A 31 -18.80 -9.61 2.77
C ASP A 31 -17.40 -10.23 2.94
N VAL A 32 -16.45 -9.85 2.09
CA VAL A 32 -15.09 -10.40 2.12
C VAL A 32 -14.18 -9.49 2.94
N SER A 33 -13.77 -9.98 4.12
CA SER A 33 -12.78 -9.30 4.96
C SER A 33 -11.35 -9.71 4.60
N ILE A 34 -10.52 -8.73 4.21
CA ILE A 34 -9.09 -8.91 3.97
C ILE A 34 -8.33 -8.30 5.14
N GLN A 35 -7.69 -9.14 5.94
CA GLN A 35 -6.98 -8.69 7.15
C GLN A 35 -5.79 -7.78 6.85
N ARG A 36 -5.18 -7.95 5.68
CA ARG A 36 -3.95 -7.25 5.27
C ARG A 36 -3.96 -6.93 3.78
N ALA A 37 -4.50 -5.77 3.41
CA ALA A 37 -4.33 -5.18 2.09
C ALA A 37 -3.07 -4.29 2.10
N MET A 38 -2.22 -4.41 1.08
CA MET A 38 -1.00 -3.63 0.97
C MET A 38 -1.30 -2.30 0.27
N CYS A 39 -1.03 -1.18 0.94
CA CYS A 39 -1.14 0.17 0.43
C CYS A 39 0.27 0.72 0.21
N ASP A 40 0.60 1.08 -1.02
CA ASP A 40 1.84 1.77 -1.36
C ASP A 40 1.56 3.21 -1.78
N LEU A 41 1.92 4.19 -0.96
CA LEU A 41 1.77 5.63 -1.25
C LEU A 41 2.70 6.10 -2.37
N GLY A 42 3.72 5.32 -2.72
CA GLY A 42 4.60 5.59 -3.85
C GLY A 42 4.05 5.11 -5.19
N ILE A 43 2.95 4.36 -5.21
CA ILE A 43 2.36 3.75 -6.41
C ILE A 43 0.88 4.10 -6.50
N SER A 44 0.45 4.69 -7.61
CA SER A 44 -0.95 5.10 -7.83
C SER A 44 -1.83 3.98 -8.44
N ILE A 45 -1.42 2.72 -8.32
CA ILE A 45 -2.10 1.56 -8.91
C ILE A 45 -2.43 0.58 -7.78
N ASN A 46 -3.71 0.20 -7.69
CA ASN A 46 -4.15 -0.85 -6.77
C ASN A 46 -3.97 -2.21 -7.45
N VAL A 47 -3.22 -3.11 -6.79
CA VAL A 47 -3.03 -4.49 -7.25
C VAL A 47 -3.82 -5.42 -6.35
N MET A 48 -4.56 -6.34 -6.96
CA MET A 48 -5.30 -7.40 -6.28
C MET A 48 -4.83 -8.74 -6.83
N SER A 49 -4.62 -9.73 -5.96
CA SER A 49 -4.32 -11.08 -6.43
C SER A 49 -5.54 -11.72 -7.07
N PHE A 50 -5.31 -12.58 -8.05
CA PHE A 50 -6.38 -13.29 -8.74
C PHE A 50 -7.28 -14.09 -7.77
N SER A 51 -6.70 -14.68 -6.73
CA SER A 51 -7.45 -15.39 -5.68
C SER A 51 -8.45 -14.51 -4.92
N ILE A 52 -8.09 -13.25 -4.63
CA ILE A 52 -9.00 -12.30 -4.00
C ILE A 52 -10.10 -11.93 -4.99
N PHE A 53 -9.75 -11.72 -6.26
CA PHE A 53 -10.73 -11.47 -7.31
C PHE A 53 -11.73 -12.62 -7.46
N GLU A 54 -11.28 -13.88 -7.49
CA GLU A 54 -12.18 -15.05 -7.55
C GLU A 54 -13.11 -15.12 -6.35
N THR A 55 -12.58 -14.87 -5.15
CA THR A 55 -13.38 -14.83 -3.91
C THR A 55 -14.45 -13.74 -3.99
N LEU A 56 -14.08 -12.54 -4.42
CA LEU A 56 -15.02 -11.43 -4.59
C LEU A 56 -16.04 -11.74 -5.67
N ASN A 57 -15.64 -12.30 -6.80
CA ASN A 57 -16.55 -12.64 -7.89
C ASN A 57 -17.56 -13.70 -7.43
N ALA A 58 -17.14 -14.73 -6.69
CA ALA A 58 -18.06 -15.70 -6.12
C ALA A 58 -19.09 -15.03 -5.19
N CYS A 59 -18.65 -14.12 -4.31
CA CYS A 59 -19.56 -13.40 -3.41
C CYS A 59 -20.47 -12.38 -4.13
N LEU A 60 -19.95 -11.64 -5.11
CA LEU A 60 -20.72 -10.64 -5.85
C LEU A 60 -21.82 -11.28 -6.72
N LEU A 61 -21.55 -12.48 -7.24
CA LEU A 61 -22.51 -13.23 -8.07
C LEU A 61 -23.72 -13.73 -7.28
N GLU A 62 -23.62 -13.87 -5.95
CA GLU A 62 -24.78 -14.18 -5.11
C GLU A 62 -25.68 -12.96 -4.89
N GLU A 63 -25.11 -11.74 -4.90
CA GLU A 63 -25.81 -10.49 -4.62
C GLU A 63 -26.45 -9.89 -5.89
N ILE A 64 -25.79 -10.03 -7.05
CA ILE A 64 -26.39 -9.70 -8.33
C ILE A 64 -27.29 -10.88 -8.71
N GLY A 65 -28.56 -10.84 -8.33
CA GLY A 65 -29.59 -11.81 -8.71
C GLY A 65 -29.81 -11.88 -10.23
N ILE A 66 -28.82 -12.35 -10.99
CA ILE A 66 -28.97 -12.73 -12.39
C ILE A 66 -29.70 -14.07 -12.38
N VAL A 67 -31.02 -13.97 -12.37
CA VAL A 67 -31.89 -15.05 -12.84
C VAL A 67 -31.67 -15.13 -14.35
N ILE A 68 -31.02 -16.20 -14.80
CA ILE A 68 -30.97 -16.57 -16.22
C ILE A 68 -32.30 -17.22 -16.60
#